data_AF-A0A926PFA2-F1
#
_entry.id   AF-A0A926PFA2-F1
#
_cell.length_a   1.000
_cell.length_b   1.000
_cell.length_c   1.000
_cell.angle_alpha   90.00
_cell.angle_beta   90.00
_cell.angle_gamma   90.00
#
_symmetry.space_group_name_H-M   'P 1'
#
loop_
_entity.id
_entity.type
_entity.pdbx_description
1 polymer ?
#
loop_
_entity_poly.entity_id
_entity_poly.type
_entity_poly.pdbx_seq_one_letter_code
_entity_poly.pdbx_strand_id
1 'polypeptide(L)' 'MERISNIDAFLLGRSPLSEQERNKLRWARYQQQKEDGYQQLAELCSLGEYELAKQLANRNPSWGYEVVNGAVMERTD' A
#
# COMPACT_ATOMS: atom_id res chain seq x y z
N MET A 1 -4.71 8.90 47.93
CA MET A 1 -4.27 8.13 46.76
C MET A 1 -5.49 7.52 46.11
N GLU A 2 -5.96 8.08 44.99
CA GLU A 2 -7.14 7.57 44.29
C GLU A 2 -6.76 6.48 43.29
N ARG A 3 -7.60 5.44 43.22
CA ARG A 3 -7.36 4.19 42.50
C ARG A 3 -7.59 4.37 41.00
N ILE A 4 -6.63 3.94 40.20
CA ILE A 4 -6.59 4.01 38.72
C ILE A 4 -7.53 2.94 38.10
N SER A 5 -8.77 2.81 38.57
CA SER A 5 -9.68 1.75 38.12
C SER A 5 -10.78 2.22 37.16
N ASN A 6 -10.73 3.46 36.67
CA ASN A 6 -11.73 4.03 35.76
C ASN A 6 -11.11 4.70 34.51
N ILE A 7 -9.99 4.19 34.00
CA ILE A 7 -9.53 4.59 32.67
C ILE A 7 -10.16 3.62 31.67
N ASP A 8 -11.33 4.00 31.17
CA ASP A 8 -11.94 3.36 30.02
C ASP A 8 -11.04 3.64 28.82
N ALA A 9 -10.23 2.66 28.41
CA ALA A 9 -9.26 2.80 27.32
C ALA A 9 -9.91 3.15 25.96
N PHE A 10 -11.24 3.08 25.88
CA PHE A 10 -12.04 3.45 24.72
C PHE A 10 -12.46 4.93 24.68
N LEU A 11 -12.32 5.71 25.77
CA LEU A 11 -12.73 7.12 25.81
C LEU A 11 -11.62 8.11 25.38
N LEU A 12 -10.38 7.65 25.20
CA LEU A 12 -9.29 8.47 24.69
C LEU A 12 -9.24 8.45 23.15
N GLY A 13 -10.22 9.09 22.53
CA GLY A 13 -9.92 10.09 21.49
C GLY A 13 -9.95 9.68 20.02
N ARG A 14 -10.65 8.63 19.59
CA ARG A 14 -11.06 8.53 18.18
C ARG A 14 -12.49 8.02 18.06
N SER A 15 -13.38 8.90 17.58
CA SER A 15 -14.68 8.47 17.08
C SER A 15 -14.47 7.37 16.04
N PRO A 16 -15.25 6.28 16.08
CA PRO A 16 -15.14 5.24 15.07
C PRO A 16 -15.43 5.88 13.71
N LEU A 17 -14.46 5.79 12.80
CA LEU A 17 -14.59 6.32 11.43
C LEU A 17 -15.88 5.81 10.81
N SER A 18 -16.63 6.71 10.20
CA SER A 18 -17.80 6.37 9.39
C SER A 18 -17.39 5.43 8.25
N GLU A 19 -18.34 4.66 7.72
CA GLU A 19 -18.07 3.74 6.61
C GLU A 19 -17.46 4.46 5.39
N GLN A 20 -17.92 5.70 5.12
CA GLN A 20 -17.34 6.56 4.08
C GLN A 20 -15.88 6.92 4.35
N GLU A 21 -15.53 7.27 5.59
CA GLU A 21 -14.15 7.59 5.95
C GLU A 21 -13.23 6.37 5.91
N ARG A 22 -13.75 5.19 6.31
CA ARG A 22 -13.02 3.92 6.17
C ARG A 22 -12.73 3.59 4.71
N ASN A 23 -13.70 3.81 3.82
CA ASN A 23 -13.53 3.57 2.39
C ASN A 23 -12.51 4.54 1.77
N LYS A 24 -12.54 5.83 2.14
CA LYS A 24 -11.52 6.80 1.73
C LYS A 24 -10.11 6.39 2.17
N LEU A 25 -9.96 5.95 3.42
CA LEU A 25 -8.69 5.45 3.95
C LEU A 25 -8.17 4.21 3.23
N ARG A 26 -9.06 3.26 2.91
CA ARG A 26 -8.68 2.07 2.13
C ARG A 26 -8.21 2.45 0.74
N TRP A 27 -8.93 3.35 0.08
CA TRP A 27 -8.59 3.80 -1.27
C TRP A 27 -7.26 4.58 -1.28
N ALA A 28 -7.05 5.47 -0.30
CA ALA A 28 -5.78 6.18 -0.16
C ALA A 28 -4.60 5.23 0.07
N ARG A 29 -4.77 4.22 0.94
CA ARG A 29 -3.73 3.19 1.16
C ARG A 29 -3.45 2.38 -0.11
N TYR A 30 -4.49 2.06 -0.87
CA TYR A 30 -4.34 1.34 -2.12
C TYR A 30 -3.56 2.16 -3.15
N GLN A 31 -3.87 3.45 -3.32
CA GLN A 31 -3.12 4.33 -4.22
C GLN A 31 -1.66 4.46 -3.79
N GLN A 32 -1.42 4.65 -2.49
CA GLN A 32 -0.07 4.72 -1.96
C GLN A 32 0.72 3.43 -2.22
N GLN A 33 0.12 2.26 -2.00
CA GLN A 33 0.75 0.98 -2.33
C GLN A 33 1.03 0.83 -3.82
N LYS A 34 0.15 1.34 -4.68
CA LYS A 34 0.36 1.35 -6.14
C LYS A 34 1.57 2.23 -6.49
N GLU A 35 1.63 3.47 -5.99
CA GLU A 35 2.75 4.39 -6.22
C GLU A 35 4.09 3.85 -5.69
N ASP A 36 4.10 3.33 -4.46
CA ASP A 36 5.28 2.71 -3.84
C ASP A 36 5.76 1.51 -4.67
N GLY A 37 4.82 0.69 -5.15
CA GLY A 37 5.10 -0.45 -6.01
C GLY A 37 5.73 -0.03 -7.35
N TYR A 38 5.21 1.00 -8.00
CA TYR A 38 5.81 1.55 -9.22
C TYR A 38 7.25 2.01 -8.98
N GLN A 39 7.48 2.75 -7.89
CA GLN A 39 8.81 3.28 -7.59
C GLN A 39 9.84 2.17 -7.36
N GLN A 40 9.48 1.12 -6.61
CA GLN A 40 10.35 -0.05 -6.41
C GLN A 40 10.65 -0.79 -7.71
N LEU A 41 9.65 -0.98 -8.57
CA LEU A 41 9.84 -1.63 -9.87
C LEU A 41 10.75 -0.79 -10.79
N ALA A 42 10.57 0.52 -10.81
CA ALA A 42 11.38 1.44 -11.60
C ALA A 42 12.84 1.45 -11.12
N GLU A 43 13.07 1.43 -9.81
CA GLU A 43 14.42 1.34 -9.23
C GLU A 43 15.11 0.03 -9.64
N LEU A 44 14.44 -1.11 -9.50
CA LEU A 44 14.97 -2.41 -9.93
C LEU A 44 15.30 -2.42 -11.43
N CYS A 45 14.43 -1.84 -12.26
CA CYS A 45 14.71 -1.69 -13.69
C CYS A 45 15.92 -0.80 -13.96
N SER A 46 16.09 0.30 -13.21
CA SER A 46 17.27 1.19 -13.35
C SER A 46 18.58 0.51 -12.99
N LEU A 47 18.55 -0.46 -12.06
CA LEU A 47 19.70 -1.25 -11.63
C LEU A 47 20.00 -2.42 -12.58
N GLY A 48 19.15 -2.68 -13.57
CA GLY A 48 19.26 -3.83 -14.47
C GLY A 48 18.71 -5.13 -13.87
N GLU A 49 18.07 -5.07 -12.68
CA GLU A 49 17.52 -6.20 -11.95
C GLU A 49 16.11 -6.57 -12.46
N TYR A 50 16.00 -6.80 -13.76
CA TYR A 50 14.71 -6.97 -14.45
C TYR A 50 13.93 -8.19 -13.99
N GLU A 51 14.62 -9.30 -13.70
CA GLU A 51 13.99 -10.53 -13.22
C GLU A 51 13.41 -10.34 -11.81
N LEU A 52 14.13 -9.61 -10.94
CA LEU A 52 13.61 -9.27 -9.61
C LEU A 52 12.40 -8.33 -9.71
N ALA A 53 12.46 -7.33 -10.59
CA ALA A 53 11.34 -6.44 -10.85
C ALA A 53 10.10 -7.22 -11.34
N LYS A 54 10.30 -8.14 -12.29
CA LYS A 54 9.23 -9.00 -12.80
C LYS A 54 8.63 -9.91 -11.74
N GLN A 55 9.47 -10.53 -10.90
CA GLN A 55 9.00 -11.35 -9.78
C GLN A 55 8.21 -10.52 -8.76
N LEU A 56 8.69 -9.30 -8.46
CA LEU A 56 8.02 -8.41 -7.52
C LEU A 56 6.65 -7.96 -8.03
N ALA A 57 6.55 -7.60 -9.32
CA ALA A 57 5.28 -7.26 -9.96
C ALA A 57 4.30 -8.44 -9.94
N ASN A 58 4.78 -9.65 -10.25
CA ASN A 58 3.94 -10.86 -10.23
C ASN A 58 3.45 -11.26 -8.82
N ARG A 59 4.22 -10.95 -7.76
CA ARG A 59 3.81 -11.16 -6.38
C ARG A 59 2.76 -10.14 -5.91
N ASN A 60 2.68 -8.99 -6.57
CA ASN A 60 1.79 -7.89 -6.21
C ASN A 60 0.89 -7.50 -7.40
N PRO A 61 0.02 -8.41 -7.89
CA PRO A 61 -0.84 -8.12 -9.05
C PRO A 61 -1.81 -6.96 -8.80
N SER A 62 -2.13 -6.68 -7.53
CA SER A 62 -2.96 -5.55 -7.12
C SER A 62 -2.37 -4.18 -7.43
N TRP A 63 -1.07 -4.07 -7.72
CA TRP A 63 -0.49 -2.80 -8.17
C TRP A 63 -0.87 -2.47 -9.62
N GLY A 64 -1.28 -3.46 -10.40
CA GLY A 64 -1.66 -3.25 -11.81
C GLY A 64 -0.47 -2.88 -12.70
N TYR A 65 0.74 -3.30 -12.33
CA TYR A 65 1.94 -3.12 -13.14
C TYR A 65 2.56 -4.45 -13.53
N GLU A 66 3.27 -4.44 -14.64
CA GLU A 66 4.13 -5.51 -15.10
C GLU A 66 5.46 -4.97 -15.60
N VAL A 67 6.45 -5.85 -15.71
CA VAL A 67 7.77 -5.49 -16.24
C VAL A 67 7.98 -6.19 -17.57
N VAL A 68 8.10 -5.39 -18.63
CA VAL A 68 8.25 -5.84 -20.01
C VAL A 68 9.52 -5.22 -20.58
N ASN A 69 10.46 -6.06 -21.02
CA ASN A 69 11.75 -5.62 -21.59
C ASN A 69 12.51 -4.61 -20.72
N GLY A 70 12.42 -4.76 -19.39
CA GLY A 70 13.07 -3.87 -18.43
C GLY A 70 12.40 -2.50 -18.25
N ALA A 71 11.16 -2.34 -18.71
CA ALA A 71 10.32 -1.18 -18.44
C ALA A 71 9.09 -1.58 -17.63
N VAL A 72 8.69 -0.70 -16.70
CA VAL A 72 7.44 -0.85 -15.95
C VAL A 72 6.28 -0.37 -16.82
N MET A 73 5.27 -1.22 -17.01
CA MET A 73 4.07 -0.95 -17.79
C MET A 73 2.83 -1.22 -16.96
N GLU A 74 1.71 -0.53 -17.24
CA GLU A 74 0.43 -0.89 -16.65
C GLU A 74 -0.05 -2.21 -17.25
N ARG A 75 -0.48 -3.13 -16.37
CA ARG A 75 -1.05 -4.40 -16.79
C ARG A 75 -2.41 -4.12 -17.43
N THR A 76 -2.52 -4.47 -18.70
CA THR A 76 -3.78 -4.49 -19.44
C THR A 76 -4.31 -5.92 -19.35
N ASP A 77 -5.17 -6.19 -18.35
CA ASP A 77 -5.97 -7.43 -18.31
C ASP A 77 -6.95 -7.49 -19.50
#